data_AF-A0AA35L725-F1
#
_entry.id   AF-A0AA35L725-F1
#
_cell.length_a   1.000
_cell.length_b   1.000
_cell.length_c   1.000
_cell.angle_alpha   90.00
_cell.angle_beta   90.00
_cell.angle_gamma   90.00
#
_symmetry.space_group_name_H-M   'P 1'
#
loop_
_entity.id
_entity.type
_entity.pdbx_description
1 polymer ?
#
loop_
_entity_poly.entity_id
_entity_poly.type
_entity_poly.pdbx_seq_one_letter_code
_entity_poly.pdbx_strand_id
1 'polypeptide(L)'
;MSTRISTSSRRISSFVSGDGGAKMGSVGGGSLYGFGGGSMVALGSGYGGAACGGFGGPGFASGVGFGGGSGFGGGAGFGGGAGFGSASVGGGGYGASYRSSSAVSLGGGYGGADSVFLAGAEKETMQNLNTRLANYLEKVRSLEEANAELELKIRHWYEKNGPGAPGVTRDYSKYHQIIEDLRNQIVNVTIDNANVVLQIDNARLAADDFRLKFENELFLRQSVEGDINGLRRVLDDLTMNRSDLEAQLESLTEELAYLKKNHEEEINLLRSSSTGDVTVEMNAAPGVDLTKLLNEMRAQYEDLADQNRREAEEQFHKMSQPLQQQIYDDAGAANSARNELIELKRSFQALEIELQSLLAKASSLEGTLHETEVNYSTQLSQLQHQVSSIEEQLQQIRSETEMQNSEYQQLLGIKTRLEMEIETYRRLLDGESFRTYEPKVQIREPLKTRVVKTIVEEVVDGKVVSSQVKSVEERATK
;
A
#
# COMPACT_ATOMS: atom_id res chain seq x y z
N MET A 1 -6.21 64.38 -8.95
CA MET A 1 -6.79 63.01 -8.97
C MET A 1 -6.23 62.28 -10.19
N SER A 2 -5.83 61.03 -10.00
CA SER A 2 -5.23 60.09 -10.99
C SER A 2 -3.75 60.27 -11.32
N THR A 3 -2.94 59.41 -10.70
CA THR A 3 -1.67 58.93 -11.25
C THR A 3 -1.68 57.40 -11.21
N ARG A 4 -1.78 56.79 -12.39
CA ARG A 4 -1.54 55.37 -12.65
C ARG A 4 -0.04 55.10 -12.58
N ILE A 5 0.38 53.98 -11.99
CA ILE A 5 1.73 53.43 -12.23
C ILE A 5 1.61 51.95 -12.57
N SER A 6 2.27 51.62 -13.67
CA SER A 6 2.31 50.37 -14.41
C SER A 6 3.22 49.34 -13.73
N THR A 7 2.81 48.08 -13.78
CA THR A 7 3.64 46.91 -13.46
C THR A 7 4.62 46.62 -14.60
N SER A 8 5.83 46.16 -14.25
CA SER A 8 6.81 45.61 -15.21
C SER A 8 7.33 44.28 -14.71
N SER A 9 7.33 43.33 -15.64
CA SER A 9 7.67 41.92 -15.52
C SER A 9 9.19 41.70 -15.67
N ARG A 10 9.76 40.69 -15.01
CA ARG A 10 11.00 40.03 -15.47
C ARG A 10 10.84 38.52 -15.43
N ARG A 11 11.01 37.93 -16.62
CA ARG A 11 11.22 36.51 -16.89
C ARG A 11 12.73 36.18 -16.86
N ILE A 12 13.00 34.87 -17.05
CA ILE A 12 14.21 34.20 -17.60
C ILE A 12 15.00 33.48 -16.48
N SER A 13 15.46 32.22 -16.60
CA SER A 13 15.15 31.03 -17.41
C SER A 13 16.03 29.88 -16.88
N SER A 14 15.55 28.66 -17.08
CA SER A 14 16.18 27.32 -17.03
C SER A 14 17.71 27.18 -17.14
N PHE A 15 18.27 26.26 -16.34
CA PHE A 15 19.40 25.42 -16.73
C PHE A 15 19.11 23.95 -16.37
N VAL A 16 19.48 23.05 -17.29
CA VAL A 16 19.19 21.62 -17.36
C VAL A 16 20.50 20.85 -17.24
N SER A 17 20.41 19.57 -16.84
CA SER A 17 21.44 18.50 -16.86
C SER A 17 22.17 18.33 -15.52
N GLY A 18 22.40 17.12 -15.00
CA GLY A 18 22.23 15.81 -15.60
C GLY A 18 22.43 14.71 -14.56
N ASP A 19 22.02 13.53 -15.02
CA ASP A 19 21.95 12.22 -14.40
C ASP A 19 23.29 11.69 -13.83
N GLY A 20 23.22 10.77 -12.86
CA GLY A 20 24.40 10.12 -12.29
C GLY A 20 24.11 9.38 -10.98
N GLY A 21 23.54 8.18 -11.08
CA GLY A 21 23.24 7.33 -9.92
C GLY A 21 24.46 6.68 -9.26
N ALA A 22 24.28 6.23 -8.02
CA ALA A 22 24.97 5.08 -7.45
C ALA A 22 24.23 4.55 -6.21
N LYS A 23 24.10 3.22 -6.16
CA LYS A 23 23.62 2.40 -5.04
C LYS A 23 24.76 2.13 -4.05
N MET A 24 24.38 1.55 -2.90
CA MET A 24 25.19 1.05 -1.75
C MET A 24 25.45 2.11 -0.68
N GLY A 25 25.32 1.83 0.61
CA GLY A 25 25.00 0.57 1.29
C GLY A 25 24.75 0.84 2.76
N SER A 26 24.07 -0.12 3.39
CA SER A 26 23.82 -0.19 4.82
C SER A 26 25.10 -0.13 5.64
N VAL A 27 25.18 0.81 6.58
CA VAL A 27 25.94 0.66 7.83
C VAL A 27 25.06 1.23 8.94
N GLY A 28 24.62 0.34 9.82
CA GLY A 28 24.01 0.68 11.09
C GLY A 28 25.05 1.11 12.12
N GLY A 29 24.54 1.67 13.22
CA GLY A 29 25.34 2.12 14.36
C GLY A 29 25.16 3.62 14.51
N GLY A 30 24.38 4.11 15.45
CA GLY A 30 24.43 3.69 16.85
C GLY A 30 25.03 4.86 17.60
N SER A 31 24.15 5.79 17.94
CA SER A 31 24.42 6.98 18.73
C SER A 31 24.97 6.58 20.10
N LEU A 32 26.14 7.12 20.46
CA LEU A 32 26.58 7.25 21.83
C LEU A 32 27.05 8.70 22.04
N TYR A 33 26.14 9.53 22.54
CA TYR A 33 26.49 10.59 23.48
C TYR A 33 26.63 9.89 24.85
N GLY A 34 27.66 10.11 25.67
CA GLY A 34 28.55 11.26 25.78
C GLY A 34 28.24 11.96 27.10
N PHE A 35 29.21 11.92 28.02
CA PHE A 35 29.52 12.81 29.15
C PHE A 35 30.13 11.96 30.28
N GLY A 36 31.27 12.28 30.88
CA GLY A 36 32.22 13.40 30.84
C GLY A 36 33.14 13.09 32.02
N GLY A 37 34.45 12.99 31.84
CA GLY A 37 35.36 14.10 32.10
C GLY A 37 36.50 13.57 32.99
N GLY A 38 37.68 14.16 32.87
CA GLY A 38 38.83 13.85 33.74
C GLY A 38 40.06 13.39 32.97
N SER A 39 40.93 14.36 32.69
CA SER A 39 42.28 14.22 32.16
C SER A 39 43.21 13.52 33.16
N MET A 40 44.11 12.63 32.72
CA MET A 40 45.57 12.73 32.94
C MET A 40 46.31 11.44 32.48
N VAL A 41 47.18 11.63 31.50
CA VAL A 41 48.53 11.06 31.27
C VAL A 41 49.01 9.89 32.17
N ALA A 42 49.40 8.77 31.55
CA ALA A 42 50.67 8.01 31.74
C ALA A 42 50.53 6.59 31.13
N LEU A 43 51.23 6.25 30.04
CA LEU A 43 52.54 5.57 30.04
C LEU A 43 52.64 4.42 31.05
N GLY A 44 52.66 3.17 30.56
CA GLY A 44 53.05 2.04 31.42
C GLY A 44 52.75 0.65 30.87
N SER A 45 53.73 0.11 30.15
CA SER A 45 54.04 -1.31 29.91
C SER A 45 53.38 -2.37 30.82
N GLY A 46 52.96 -3.47 30.19
CA GLY A 46 53.64 -4.75 30.40
C GLY A 46 52.94 -5.81 31.27
N TYR A 47 53.11 -7.06 30.80
CA TYR A 47 52.81 -8.35 31.44
C TYR A 47 51.31 -8.72 31.53
N GLY A 48 50.83 -9.88 31.06
CA GLY A 48 51.50 -11.16 30.83
C GLY A 48 51.10 -12.16 31.93
N GLY A 49 50.50 -13.29 31.55
CA GLY A 49 50.20 -14.44 32.43
C GLY A 49 48.69 -14.61 32.67
N ALA A 50 47.96 -15.51 32.00
CA ALA A 50 48.09 -16.96 31.82
C ALA A 50 47.78 -17.80 33.09
N ALA A 51 46.83 -18.72 32.89
CA ALA A 51 46.50 -19.91 33.69
C ALA A 51 45.79 -19.62 35.03
N CYS A 52 44.80 -20.38 35.49
CA CYS A 52 44.55 -21.81 35.35
C CYS A 52 43.12 -22.19 35.82
N GLY A 53 42.62 -23.32 35.29
CA GLY A 53 41.69 -24.28 35.94
C GLY A 53 40.28 -23.80 36.28
N GLY A 54 39.18 -24.30 35.68
CA GLY A 54 38.92 -25.65 35.18
C GLY A 54 38.07 -26.41 36.20
N PHE A 55 36.80 -26.71 35.86
CA PHE A 55 35.89 -27.80 36.28
C PHE A 55 34.51 -27.39 35.72
N GLY A 56 34.00 -27.92 34.61
CA GLY A 56 33.56 -29.31 34.37
C GLY A 56 32.02 -29.32 34.41
N GLY A 57 31.30 -29.08 33.31
CA GLY A 57 30.82 -30.04 32.30
C GLY A 57 29.27 -30.15 32.37
N PRO A 58 28.51 -30.82 31.46
CA PRO A 58 28.75 -31.25 30.07
C PRO A 58 27.84 -30.49 29.05
N GLY A 59 28.22 -30.33 27.77
CA GLY A 59 27.79 -31.20 26.65
C GLY A 59 26.32 -30.94 26.25
N PHE A 60 25.99 -30.28 25.13
CA PHE A 60 26.01 -30.90 23.80
C PHE A 60 26.23 -29.87 22.68
N ALA A 61 27.04 -30.28 21.72
CA ALA A 61 27.33 -29.61 20.47
C ALA A 61 26.25 -29.87 19.41
N SER A 62 25.97 -28.86 18.58
CA SER A 62 25.90 -29.07 17.14
C SER A 62 26.06 -27.72 16.44
N GLY A 63 27.19 -27.57 15.76
CA GLY A 63 27.35 -26.58 14.73
C GLY A 63 26.70 -27.06 13.45
N VAL A 64 26.10 -26.13 12.72
CA VAL A 64 26.02 -26.15 11.26
C VAL A 64 26.10 -24.70 10.83
N GLY A 65 27.26 -24.32 10.30
CA GLY A 65 27.33 -23.19 9.40
C GLY A 65 26.69 -23.58 8.08
N PHE A 66 25.98 -22.64 7.47
CA PHE A 66 25.90 -22.55 6.02
C PHE A 66 25.76 -21.07 5.66
N GLY A 67 26.83 -20.51 5.12
CA GLY A 67 26.76 -19.36 4.26
C GLY A 67 26.09 -19.74 2.94
N GLY A 68 25.43 -18.78 2.32
CA GLY A 68 24.75 -18.99 1.04
C GLY A 68 24.15 -17.70 0.53
N GLY A 69 25.00 -16.78 0.08
CA GLY A 69 24.57 -15.80 -0.91
C GLY A 69 24.44 -16.46 -2.27
N SER A 70 23.39 -16.12 -3.02
CA SER A 70 23.32 -16.24 -4.48
C SER A 70 22.13 -15.44 -4.98
N GLY A 71 22.41 -14.48 -5.87
CA GLY A 71 21.40 -13.87 -6.72
C GLY A 71 21.18 -14.68 -8.00
N PHE A 72 20.48 -14.02 -8.94
CA PHE A 72 20.26 -14.31 -10.37
C PHE A 72 18.97 -15.04 -10.80
N GLY A 73 18.34 -14.46 -11.83
CA GLY A 73 17.28 -15.01 -12.69
C GLY A 73 15.89 -14.45 -12.38
N GLY A 74 15.22 -13.59 -13.16
CA GLY A 74 15.30 -13.39 -14.60
C GLY A 74 14.17 -14.15 -15.30
N GLY A 75 13.04 -13.48 -15.54
CA GLY A 75 12.08 -13.74 -16.64
C GLY A 75 11.17 -14.97 -16.54
N ALA A 76 9.86 -14.73 -16.65
CA ALA A 76 8.97 -15.39 -17.61
C ALA A 76 7.55 -14.86 -17.43
N GLY A 77 7.10 -14.03 -18.37
CA GLY A 77 5.69 -13.83 -18.62
C GLY A 77 5.11 -15.11 -19.19
N PHE A 78 3.93 -15.50 -18.72
CA PHE A 78 3.15 -16.56 -19.35
C PHE A 78 2.15 -15.91 -20.31
N GLY A 79 2.64 -15.60 -21.50
CA GLY A 79 1.85 -15.62 -22.71
C GLY A 79 1.97 -17.03 -23.32
N GLY A 80 0.85 -17.64 -23.66
CA GLY A 80 0.84 -18.99 -24.21
C GLY A 80 -0.53 -19.33 -24.78
N GLY A 81 -0.81 -18.79 -25.97
CA GLY A 81 -1.88 -19.28 -26.82
C GLY A 81 -1.55 -20.69 -27.31
N ALA A 82 -2.57 -21.54 -27.38
CA ALA A 82 -2.53 -22.77 -28.14
C ALA A 82 -3.70 -22.71 -29.13
N GLY A 83 -3.38 -22.26 -30.35
CA GLY A 83 -4.17 -22.59 -31.53
C GLY A 83 -3.96 -24.06 -31.85
N PHE A 84 -5.06 -24.80 -31.99
CA PHE A 84 -5.09 -26.04 -32.73
C PHE A 84 -5.80 -25.78 -34.05
N GLY A 85 -5.01 -25.70 -35.12
CA GLY A 85 -5.46 -25.72 -36.49
C GLY A 85 -4.97 -26.99 -37.19
N SER A 86 -5.80 -27.44 -38.13
CA SER A 86 -5.54 -28.35 -39.24
C SER A 86 -5.69 -29.87 -39.02
N ALA A 87 -6.71 -30.44 -39.66
CA ALA A 87 -6.47 -31.41 -40.73
C ALA A 87 -7.68 -31.48 -41.68
N SER A 88 -7.41 -31.15 -42.94
CA SER A 88 -8.21 -31.36 -44.15
C SER A 88 -8.22 -32.81 -44.62
N VAL A 89 -9.32 -33.26 -45.24
CA VAL A 89 -9.52 -34.22 -46.37
C VAL A 89 -11.05 -34.38 -46.46
N GLY A 90 -11.79 -34.32 -47.56
CA GLY A 90 -11.53 -34.45 -48.99
C GLY A 90 -12.67 -35.29 -49.60
N GLY A 91 -13.33 -34.80 -50.66
CA GLY A 91 -14.30 -35.53 -51.50
C GLY A 91 -15.74 -35.58 -50.97
N GLY A 92 -16.79 -35.36 -51.74
CA GLY A 92 -16.94 -35.18 -53.19
C GLY A 92 -18.43 -34.97 -53.50
N GLY A 93 -18.71 -34.48 -54.72
CA GLY A 93 -19.89 -34.68 -55.59
C GLY A 93 -21.26 -34.93 -54.93
N TYR A 94 -22.35 -34.28 -55.29
CA TYR A 94 -22.93 -34.25 -56.63
C TYR A 94 -23.87 -33.03 -56.77
N GLY A 95 -23.75 -32.33 -57.89
CA GLY A 95 -24.75 -31.39 -58.37
C GLY A 95 -25.72 -32.07 -59.34
N ALA A 96 -26.98 -31.64 -59.31
CA ALA A 96 -27.96 -31.74 -60.39
C ALA A 96 -28.98 -30.60 -60.13
N SER A 97 -28.93 -29.44 -60.79
CA SER A 97 -29.21 -29.15 -62.20
C SER A 97 -30.59 -29.65 -62.67
N TYR A 98 -31.58 -28.77 -62.59
CA TYR A 98 -32.69 -28.73 -63.56
C TYR A 98 -33.06 -27.26 -63.86
N ARG A 99 -32.35 -26.70 -64.86
CA ARG A 99 -32.93 -25.73 -65.78
C ARG A 99 -33.16 -26.48 -67.10
N SER A 100 -34.39 -26.43 -67.60
CA SER A 100 -34.71 -26.69 -69.01
C SER A 100 -35.99 -25.89 -69.29
N SER A 101 -35.96 -24.71 -69.90
CA SER A 101 -35.76 -24.38 -71.33
C SER A 101 -36.65 -25.18 -72.29
N SER A 102 -37.70 -24.56 -72.81
CA SER A 102 -38.06 -24.67 -74.23
C SER A 102 -39.13 -23.62 -74.58
N ALA A 103 -38.64 -22.51 -75.13
CA ALA A 103 -39.40 -21.77 -76.14
C ALA A 103 -39.38 -22.63 -77.41
N VAL A 104 -40.56 -22.97 -77.94
CA VAL A 104 -40.72 -23.42 -79.32
C VAL A 104 -41.81 -22.54 -79.94
N SER A 105 -41.33 -21.69 -80.83
CA SER A 105 -42.09 -21.05 -81.89
C SER A 105 -42.57 -22.13 -82.87
N LEU A 106 -43.86 -22.15 -83.19
CA LEU A 106 -44.33 -22.72 -84.44
C LEU A 106 -45.40 -21.80 -85.02
N GLY A 107 -44.95 -20.89 -85.88
CA GLY A 107 -45.80 -20.30 -86.90
C GLY A 107 -46.12 -21.35 -87.96
N GLY A 108 -47.40 -21.43 -88.33
CA GLY A 108 -47.90 -22.22 -89.45
C GLY A 108 -49.23 -21.63 -89.88
N GLY A 109 -49.22 -20.94 -91.03
CA GLY A 109 -50.41 -20.37 -91.65
C GLY A 109 -51.24 -21.38 -92.44
N TYR A 110 -52.17 -20.83 -93.23
CA TYR A 110 -53.35 -21.43 -93.89
C TYR A 110 -54.54 -21.57 -92.93
N GLY A 111 -55.75 -21.09 -93.20
CA GLY A 111 -56.35 -20.55 -94.41
C GLY A 111 -57.84 -20.92 -94.36
N GLY A 112 -58.72 -19.92 -94.49
CA GLY A 112 -60.10 -20.03 -94.99
C GLY A 112 -61.06 -21.06 -94.38
N ALA A 113 -62.10 -20.54 -93.71
CA ALA A 113 -63.46 -21.09 -93.63
C ALA A 113 -63.64 -22.48 -92.98
N ASP A 114 -64.18 -22.53 -91.76
CA ASP A 114 -65.58 -22.95 -91.58
C ASP A 114 -66.09 -22.73 -90.14
N SER A 115 -67.29 -22.20 -90.02
CA SER A 115 -67.92 -21.67 -88.80
C SER A 115 -68.74 -22.73 -88.04
N VAL A 116 -68.24 -23.95 -87.84
CA VAL A 116 -69.04 -25.07 -87.27
C VAL A 116 -68.25 -26.02 -86.34
N PHE A 117 -67.30 -25.52 -85.52
CA PHE A 117 -66.55 -26.38 -84.58
C PHE A 117 -66.36 -25.83 -83.15
N LEU A 118 -67.12 -24.81 -82.73
CA LEU A 118 -66.93 -24.15 -81.43
C LEU A 118 -67.71 -24.77 -80.24
N ALA A 119 -68.64 -25.70 -80.47
CA ALA A 119 -69.49 -26.28 -79.40
C ALA A 119 -68.93 -27.55 -78.73
N GLY A 120 -67.91 -28.20 -79.31
CA GLY A 120 -67.25 -29.38 -78.73
C GLY A 120 -66.08 -29.04 -77.81
N ALA A 121 -65.31 -28.00 -78.14
CA ALA A 121 -64.13 -27.56 -77.39
C ALA A 121 -64.49 -27.03 -75.99
N GLU A 122 -65.62 -26.34 -75.84
CA GLU A 122 -66.06 -25.83 -74.54
C GLU A 122 -66.38 -26.96 -73.54
N LYS A 123 -67.00 -28.05 -74.02
CA LYS A 123 -67.31 -29.22 -73.19
C LYS A 123 -66.04 -30.00 -72.78
N GLU A 124 -65.07 -30.12 -73.69
CA GLU A 124 -63.79 -30.77 -73.40
C GLU A 124 -62.93 -29.95 -72.42
N THR A 125 -62.94 -28.61 -72.54
CA THR A 125 -62.30 -27.73 -71.56
C THR A 125 -62.96 -27.79 -70.19
N MET A 126 -64.29 -27.86 -70.11
CA MET A 126 -65.02 -28.06 -68.85
C MET A 126 -64.75 -29.44 -68.23
N GLN A 127 -64.59 -30.49 -69.03
CA GLN A 127 -64.18 -31.80 -68.54
C GLN A 127 -62.75 -31.78 -68.00
N ASN A 128 -61.80 -31.14 -68.69
CA ASN A 128 -60.42 -31.01 -68.22
C ASN A 128 -60.34 -30.24 -66.88
N LEU A 129 -61.12 -29.15 -66.74
CA LEU A 129 -61.23 -28.41 -65.50
C LEU A 129 -61.84 -29.26 -64.37
N ASN A 130 -62.89 -30.02 -64.66
CA ASN A 130 -63.50 -30.94 -63.69
C ASN A 130 -62.55 -32.07 -63.30
N THR A 131 -61.78 -32.65 -64.23
CA THR A 131 -60.75 -33.65 -63.94
C THR A 131 -59.63 -33.04 -63.08
N ARG A 132 -59.23 -31.80 -63.34
CA ARG A 132 -58.24 -31.08 -62.54
C ARG A 132 -58.77 -30.76 -61.13
N LEU A 133 -60.05 -30.40 -61.00
CA LEU A 133 -60.70 -30.18 -59.71
C LEU A 133 -60.87 -31.49 -58.93
N ALA A 134 -61.21 -32.59 -59.59
CA ALA A 134 -61.26 -33.91 -58.97
C ALA A 134 -59.87 -34.33 -58.45
N ASN A 135 -58.81 -34.17 -59.25
CA ASN A 135 -57.44 -34.43 -58.82
C ASN A 135 -56.99 -33.50 -57.68
N TYR A 136 -57.44 -32.24 -57.68
CA TYR A 136 -57.16 -31.31 -56.59
C TYR A 136 -57.88 -31.72 -55.29
N LEU A 137 -59.15 -32.11 -55.37
CA LEU A 137 -59.92 -32.61 -54.22
C LEU A 137 -59.35 -33.91 -53.67
N GLU A 138 -58.92 -34.83 -54.52
CA GLU A 138 -58.23 -36.05 -54.11
C GLU A 138 -56.88 -35.74 -53.44
N LYS A 139 -56.14 -34.77 -53.98
CA LYS A 139 -54.89 -34.31 -53.37
C LYS A 139 -55.12 -33.66 -52.00
N VAL A 140 -56.15 -32.81 -51.87
CA VAL A 140 -56.53 -32.19 -50.59
C VAL A 140 -56.89 -33.27 -49.57
N ARG A 141 -57.70 -34.27 -49.93
CA ARG A 141 -58.01 -35.39 -49.02
C ARG A 141 -56.78 -36.16 -48.59
N SER A 142 -55.86 -36.47 -49.51
CA SER A 142 -54.60 -37.16 -49.17
C SER A 142 -53.71 -36.33 -48.23
N LEU A 143 -53.74 -35.00 -48.35
CA LEU A 143 -52.99 -34.08 -47.49
C LEU A 143 -53.66 -33.92 -46.12
N GLU A 144 -54.99 -33.91 -46.06
CA GLU A 144 -55.75 -33.91 -44.81
C GLU A 144 -55.50 -35.19 -44.01
N GLU A 145 -55.49 -36.36 -44.66
CA GLU A 145 -55.18 -37.64 -44.02
C GLU A 145 -53.73 -37.70 -43.52
N ALA A 146 -52.77 -37.25 -44.34
CA ALA A 146 -51.37 -37.17 -43.93
C ALA A 146 -51.15 -36.17 -42.77
N ASN A 147 -51.86 -35.03 -42.76
CA ASN A 147 -51.81 -34.08 -41.66
C ASN A 147 -52.41 -34.67 -40.38
N ALA A 148 -53.53 -35.38 -40.46
CA ALA A 148 -54.12 -36.06 -39.31
C ALA A 148 -53.16 -37.12 -38.72
N GLU A 149 -52.45 -37.87 -39.57
CA GLU A 149 -51.45 -38.83 -39.13
C GLU A 149 -50.24 -38.15 -38.46
N LEU A 150 -49.78 -37.02 -39.01
CA LEU A 150 -48.69 -36.23 -38.41
C LEU A 150 -49.10 -35.62 -37.07
N GLU A 151 -50.33 -35.12 -36.94
CA GLU A 151 -50.86 -34.64 -35.65
C GLU A 151 -50.89 -35.73 -34.60
N LEU A 152 -51.30 -36.95 -34.95
CA LEU A 152 -51.27 -38.09 -34.03
C LEU A 152 -49.84 -38.45 -33.62
N LYS A 153 -48.89 -38.45 -34.55
CA LYS A 153 -47.46 -38.69 -34.24
C LYS A 153 -46.89 -37.62 -33.32
N ILE A 154 -47.25 -36.34 -33.53
CA ILE A 154 -46.85 -35.23 -32.67
C ILE A 154 -47.42 -35.40 -31.26
N ARG A 155 -48.72 -35.72 -31.13
CA ARG A 155 -49.35 -35.98 -29.83
C ARG A 155 -48.69 -37.14 -29.10
N HIS A 156 -48.47 -38.26 -29.79
CA HIS A 156 -47.79 -39.41 -29.21
C HIS A 156 -46.35 -39.09 -28.79
N TRP A 157 -45.64 -38.27 -29.56
CA TRP A 157 -44.30 -37.80 -29.21
C TRP A 157 -44.31 -36.91 -27.97
N TYR A 158 -45.28 -36.01 -27.82
CA TYR A 158 -45.45 -35.18 -26.62
C TYR A 158 -45.91 -35.98 -25.40
N GLU A 159 -46.72 -37.02 -25.56
CA GLU A 159 -47.07 -37.91 -24.44
C GLU A 159 -45.86 -38.70 -23.95
N LYS A 160 -44.99 -39.15 -24.87
CA LYS A 160 -43.81 -39.94 -24.55
C LYS A 160 -42.61 -39.12 -24.07
N ASN A 161 -42.44 -37.90 -24.59
CA ASN A 161 -41.25 -37.07 -24.37
C ASN A 161 -41.57 -35.70 -23.77
N GLY A 162 -42.84 -35.40 -23.50
CA GLY A 162 -43.25 -34.14 -22.91
C GLY A 162 -42.79 -33.99 -21.46
N PRO A 163 -42.85 -32.77 -20.89
CA PRO A 163 -42.34 -32.45 -19.56
C PRO A 163 -43.00 -33.15 -18.37
N GLY A 164 -43.90 -34.12 -18.60
CA GLY A 164 -44.56 -34.94 -17.58
C GLY A 164 -44.60 -36.44 -17.91
N ALA A 165 -43.85 -36.89 -18.93
CA ALA A 165 -43.78 -38.30 -19.29
C ALA A 165 -43.03 -39.11 -18.22
N PRO A 166 -43.46 -40.36 -17.90
CA PRO A 166 -42.83 -41.16 -16.85
C PRO A 166 -41.39 -41.50 -17.26
N GLY A 167 -40.41 -40.84 -16.63
CA GLY A 167 -38.98 -41.02 -16.90
C GLY A 167 -38.21 -39.76 -17.30
N VAL A 168 -38.87 -38.62 -17.53
CA VAL A 168 -38.22 -37.33 -17.92
C VAL A 168 -38.26 -36.28 -16.80
N THR A 169 -38.85 -36.54 -15.65
CA THR A 169 -38.57 -35.78 -14.43
C THR A 169 -37.25 -36.27 -13.84
N ARG A 170 -36.14 -35.72 -14.33
CA ARG A 170 -34.81 -36.01 -13.79
C ARG A 170 -34.75 -35.36 -12.41
N ASP A 171 -34.85 -36.15 -11.34
CA ASP A 171 -34.89 -35.62 -9.98
C ASP A 171 -33.53 -34.99 -9.58
N TYR A 172 -33.39 -33.68 -9.79
CA TYR A 172 -32.19 -32.92 -9.42
C TYR A 172 -32.07 -32.66 -7.91
N SER A 173 -33.06 -33.06 -7.11
CA SER A 173 -33.11 -32.87 -5.66
C SER A 173 -31.86 -33.35 -4.92
N LYS A 174 -31.20 -34.41 -5.40
CA LYS A 174 -29.96 -34.94 -4.80
C LYS A 174 -28.77 -33.99 -4.96
N TYR A 175 -28.69 -33.29 -6.10
CA TYR A 175 -27.64 -32.30 -6.34
C TYR A 175 -27.85 -31.04 -5.51
N HIS A 176 -29.11 -30.67 -5.23
CA HIS A 176 -29.40 -29.53 -4.36
C HIS A 176 -28.86 -29.72 -2.94
N GLN A 177 -29.03 -30.91 -2.35
CA GLN A 177 -28.45 -31.22 -1.03
C GLN A 177 -26.93 -31.13 -1.03
N ILE A 178 -26.26 -31.71 -2.03
CA ILE A 178 -24.79 -31.65 -2.16
C ILE A 178 -24.31 -30.20 -2.35
N ILE A 179 -25.01 -29.39 -3.14
CA ILE A 179 -24.69 -27.97 -3.34
C ILE A 179 -24.86 -27.19 -2.04
N GLU A 180 -25.90 -27.48 -1.27
CA GLU A 180 -26.15 -26.84 0.02
C GLU A 180 -25.07 -27.22 1.05
N ASP A 181 -24.69 -28.50 1.12
CA ASP A 181 -23.58 -28.98 1.96
C ASP A 181 -22.25 -28.31 1.59
N LEU A 182 -21.93 -28.21 0.29
CA LEU A 182 -20.73 -27.52 -0.18
C LEU A 182 -20.76 -26.02 0.14
N ARG A 183 -21.91 -25.36 0.02
CA ARG A 183 -22.07 -23.96 0.43
C ARG A 183 -21.84 -23.78 1.92
N ASN A 184 -22.39 -24.67 2.74
CA ASN A 184 -22.18 -24.65 4.19
C ASN A 184 -20.72 -24.87 4.54
N GLN A 185 -20.02 -25.78 3.86
CA GLN A 185 -18.58 -25.97 4.04
C GLN A 185 -17.78 -24.72 3.67
N ILE A 186 -18.10 -24.05 2.56
CA ILE A 186 -17.43 -22.80 2.16
C ILE A 186 -17.63 -21.72 3.23
N VAL A 187 -18.86 -21.58 3.74
CA VAL A 187 -19.17 -20.61 4.80
C VAL A 187 -18.40 -20.93 6.07
N ASN A 188 -18.37 -22.19 6.51
CA ASN A 188 -17.63 -22.60 7.69
C ASN A 188 -16.12 -22.32 7.54
N VAL A 189 -15.52 -22.70 6.41
CA VAL A 189 -14.10 -22.41 6.13
C VAL A 189 -13.83 -20.91 6.07
N THR A 190 -14.77 -20.11 5.56
CA THR A 190 -14.63 -18.65 5.53
C THR A 190 -14.65 -18.05 6.94
N ILE A 191 -15.54 -18.53 7.81
CA ILE A 191 -15.61 -18.15 9.22
C ILE A 191 -14.34 -18.57 9.96
N ASP A 192 -13.88 -19.81 9.75
CA ASP A 192 -12.66 -20.32 10.37
C ASP A 192 -11.43 -19.53 9.92
N ASN A 193 -11.34 -19.17 8.63
CA ASN A 193 -10.29 -18.30 8.12
C ASN A 193 -10.33 -16.92 8.79
N ALA A 194 -11.50 -16.30 8.90
CA ALA A 194 -11.67 -15.03 9.62
C ALA A 194 -11.23 -15.15 11.08
N ASN A 195 -11.60 -16.24 11.77
CA ASN A 195 -11.17 -16.51 13.15
C ASN A 195 -9.64 -16.64 13.26
N VAL A 196 -8.99 -17.34 12.33
CA VAL A 196 -7.53 -17.48 12.29
C VAL A 196 -6.86 -16.13 12.05
N VAL A 197 -7.38 -15.30 11.13
CA VAL A 197 -6.86 -13.94 10.90
C VAL A 197 -6.96 -13.10 12.17
N LEU A 198 -8.08 -13.15 12.88
CA LEU A 198 -8.24 -12.44 14.16
C LEU A 198 -7.25 -12.93 15.23
N GLN A 199 -6.99 -14.24 15.31
CA GLN A 199 -5.98 -14.79 16.21
C GLN A 199 -4.57 -14.34 15.84
N ILE A 200 -4.24 -14.26 14.54
CA ILE A 200 -2.96 -13.74 14.05
C ILE A 200 -2.81 -12.27 14.45
N ASP A 201 -3.84 -11.46 14.24
CA ASP A 201 -3.80 -10.04 14.59
C ASP A 201 -3.71 -9.83 16.10
N ASN A 202 -4.43 -10.62 16.90
CA ASN A 202 -4.30 -10.61 18.34
C ASN A 202 -2.88 -10.99 18.82
N ALA A 203 -2.30 -12.05 18.25
CA ALA A 203 -0.94 -12.48 18.57
C ALA A 203 0.10 -11.43 18.16
N ARG A 204 -0.09 -10.75 17.01
CA ARG A 204 0.76 -9.63 16.57
C ARG A 204 0.68 -8.45 17.54
N LEU A 205 -0.52 -8.03 17.91
CA LEU A 205 -0.71 -6.94 18.87
C LEU A 205 -0.09 -7.27 20.24
N ALA A 206 -0.23 -8.51 20.71
CA ALA A 206 0.41 -8.96 21.94
C ALA A 206 1.95 -8.97 21.83
N ALA A 207 2.49 -9.41 20.69
CA ALA A 207 3.94 -9.38 20.44
C ALA A 207 4.47 -7.95 20.40
N ASP A 208 3.76 -7.02 19.76
CA ASP A 208 4.13 -5.60 19.73
C ASP A 208 4.04 -4.95 21.13
N ASP A 209 3.02 -5.29 21.94
CA ASP A 209 2.93 -4.83 23.32
C ASP A 209 4.11 -5.32 24.17
N PHE A 210 4.49 -6.60 24.05
CA PHE A 210 5.68 -7.12 24.72
C PHE A 210 6.97 -6.48 24.22
N ARG A 211 7.08 -6.20 22.92
CA ARG A 211 8.24 -5.51 22.34
C ARG A 211 8.38 -4.10 22.93
N LEU A 212 7.29 -3.32 22.97
CA LEU A 212 7.30 -1.98 23.54
C LEU A 212 7.62 -2.00 25.04
N LYS A 213 7.04 -2.95 25.80
CA LYS A 213 7.37 -3.13 27.22
C LYS A 213 8.84 -3.48 27.43
N PHE A 214 9.40 -4.34 26.59
CA PHE A 214 10.82 -4.69 26.64
C PHE A 214 11.72 -3.49 26.31
N GLU A 215 11.41 -2.71 25.28
CA GLU A 215 12.15 -1.51 24.90
C GLU A 215 12.12 -0.45 26.03
N ASN A 216 10.95 -0.25 26.65
CA ASN A 216 10.81 0.65 27.80
C ASN A 216 11.61 0.17 29.01
N GLU A 217 11.55 -1.12 29.35
CA GLU A 217 12.31 -1.69 30.47
C GLU A 217 13.82 -1.63 30.21
N LEU A 218 14.25 -1.88 28.97
CA LEU A 218 15.65 -1.76 28.56
C LEU A 218 16.15 -0.33 28.73
N PHE A 219 15.36 0.66 28.29
CA PHE A 219 15.67 2.08 28.45
C PHE A 219 15.80 2.46 29.94
N LEU A 220 14.85 2.04 30.78
CA LEU A 220 14.89 2.27 32.22
C LEU A 220 16.13 1.62 32.85
N ARG A 221 16.45 0.37 32.48
CA ARG A 221 17.68 -0.29 32.94
C ARG A 221 18.94 0.47 32.56
N GLN A 222 19.05 0.94 31.31
CA GLN A 222 20.21 1.71 30.86
C GLN A 222 20.33 3.04 31.62
N SER A 223 19.22 3.71 31.92
CA SER A 223 19.21 4.91 32.76
C SER A 223 19.74 4.62 34.16
N VAL A 224 19.22 3.57 34.82
CA VAL A 224 19.66 3.17 36.16
C VAL A 224 21.12 2.73 36.17
N GLU A 225 21.57 2.01 35.14
CA GLU A 225 22.98 1.64 34.99
C GLU A 225 23.88 2.87 34.81
N GLY A 226 23.41 3.88 34.07
CA GLY A 226 24.04 5.20 33.98
C GLY A 226 24.19 5.86 35.35
N ASP A 227 23.11 5.89 36.14
CA ASP A 227 23.12 6.45 37.49
C ASP A 227 24.07 5.69 38.43
N ILE A 228 24.07 4.35 38.39
CA ILE A 228 24.99 3.51 39.18
C ILE A 228 26.45 3.81 38.81
N ASN A 229 26.76 3.93 37.52
CA ASN A 229 28.10 4.29 37.07
C ASN A 229 28.49 5.70 37.50
N GLY A 230 27.55 6.65 37.50
CA GLY A 230 27.74 7.99 38.06
C GLY A 230 28.04 7.97 39.55
N LEU A 231 27.26 7.21 40.33
CA LEU A 231 27.46 7.04 41.78
C LEU A 231 28.81 6.38 42.11
N ARG A 232 29.27 5.43 41.30
CA ARG A 232 30.60 4.83 41.43
C ARG A 232 31.71 5.88 41.25
N ARG A 233 31.61 6.75 40.25
CA ARG A 233 32.57 7.86 40.08
C ARG A 233 32.58 8.80 41.27
N VAL A 234 31.40 9.17 41.78
CA VAL A 234 31.30 10.02 42.98
C VAL A 234 31.93 9.34 44.20
N LEU A 235 31.76 8.03 44.35
CA LEU A 235 32.42 7.27 45.42
C LEU A 235 33.94 7.27 45.27
N ASP A 236 34.47 7.10 44.06
CA ASP A 236 35.90 7.16 43.77
C ASP A 236 36.46 8.56 44.08
N ASP A 237 35.77 9.63 43.66
CA ASP A 237 36.13 11.02 43.95
C ASP A 237 36.13 11.30 45.47
N LEU A 238 35.12 10.82 46.20
CA LEU A 238 35.07 10.94 47.66
C LEU A 238 36.18 10.15 48.35
N THR A 239 36.57 9.01 47.79
CA THR A 239 37.68 8.19 48.32
C THR A 239 39.02 8.90 48.13
N MET A 240 39.24 9.52 46.97
CA MET A 240 40.42 10.35 46.72
C MET A 240 40.48 11.59 47.61
N ASN A 241 39.37 12.32 47.74
CA ASN A 241 39.28 13.47 48.65
C ASN A 241 39.55 13.06 50.11
N ARG A 242 39.08 11.87 50.52
CA ARG A 242 39.37 11.32 51.84
C ARG A 242 40.86 11.05 52.01
N SER A 243 41.51 10.39 51.05
CA SER A 243 42.96 10.13 51.14
C SER A 243 43.79 11.42 51.15
N ASP A 244 43.38 12.44 50.41
CA ASP A 244 44.04 13.75 50.41
C ASP A 244 43.93 14.45 51.78
N LEU A 245 42.74 14.39 52.40
CA LEU A 245 42.52 14.92 53.75
C LEU A 245 43.27 14.11 54.83
N GLU A 246 43.35 12.78 54.69
CA GLU A 246 44.14 11.92 55.57
C GLU A 246 45.64 12.25 55.46
N ALA A 247 46.16 12.47 54.25
CA ALA A 247 47.55 12.90 54.04
C ALA A 247 47.84 14.30 54.63
N GLN A 248 46.91 15.25 54.47
CA GLN A 248 47.04 16.58 55.10
C GLN A 248 47.02 16.48 56.63
N LEU A 249 46.16 15.63 57.20
CA LEU A 249 46.14 15.39 58.65
C LEU A 249 47.47 14.80 59.12
N GLU A 250 47.99 13.77 58.45
CA GLU A 250 49.27 13.16 58.82
C GLU A 250 50.41 14.20 58.77
N SER A 251 50.50 14.97 57.68
CA SER A 251 51.48 16.07 57.54
C SER A 251 51.39 17.08 58.68
N LEU A 252 50.18 17.54 59.04
CA LEU A 252 49.99 18.46 60.16
C LEU A 252 50.38 17.82 61.50
N THR A 253 50.12 16.52 61.69
CA THR A 253 50.52 15.82 62.92
C THR A 253 52.04 15.64 63.01
N GLU A 254 52.71 15.38 61.89
CA GLU A 254 54.17 15.34 61.80
C GLU A 254 54.79 16.71 62.10
N GLU A 255 54.25 17.79 61.52
CA GLU A 255 54.68 19.17 61.81
C GLU A 255 54.52 19.51 63.29
N LEU A 256 53.39 19.14 63.90
CA LEU A 256 53.13 19.35 65.33
C LEU A 256 54.14 18.56 66.18
N ALA A 257 54.42 17.30 65.83
CA ALA A 257 55.40 16.48 66.51
C ALA A 257 56.83 17.07 66.37
N TYR A 258 57.18 17.54 65.18
CA TYR A 258 58.45 18.20 64.91
C TYR A 258 58.62 19.48 65.73
N LEU A 259 57.60 20.36 65.75
CA LEU A 259 57.62 21.59 66.55
C LEU A 259 57.75 21.31 68.05
N LYS A 260 57.04 20.28 68.57
CA LYS A 260 57.18 19.86 69.97
C LYS A 260 58.59 19.38 70.28
N LYS A 261 59.17 18.55 69.42
CA LYS A 261 60.53 18.03 69.59
C LYS A 261 61.56 19.16 69.52
N ASN A 262 61.45 20.06 68.55
CA ASN A 262 62.35 21.21 68.44
C ASN A 262 62.25 22.12 69.67
N HIS A 263 61.04 22.38 70.17
CA HIS A 263 60.86 23.14 71.40
C HIS A 263 61.49 22.45 72.63
N GLU A 264 61.34 21.12 72.73
CA GLU A 264 61.99 20.33 73.78
C GLU A 264 63.53 20.39 73.69
N GLU A 265 64.08 20.26 72.48
CA GLU A 265 65.51 20.39 72.20
C GLU A 265 66.02 21.80 72.50
N GLU A 266 65.31 22.86 72.10
CA GLU A 266 65.65 24.25 72.42
C GLU A 266 65.61 24.52 73.93
N ILE A 267 64.61 24.01 74.66
CA ILE A 267 64.58 24.11 76.12
C ILE A 267 65.75 23.36 76.75
N ASN A 268 66.09 22.16 76.24
CA ASN A 268 67.23 21.40 76.73
C ASN A 268 68.56 22.10 76.42
N LEU A 269 68.68 22.71 75.23
CA LEU A 269 69.82 23.51 74.83
C LEU A 269 69.95 24.77 75.69
N LEU A 270 68.89 25.54 75.90
CA LEU A 270 68.88 26.71 76.79
C LEU A 270 69.21 26.32 78.23
N ARG A 271 68.75 25.16 78.71
CA ARG A 271 69.17 24.61 80.01
C ARG A 271 70.66 24.29 80.03
N SER A 272 71.21 23.69 78.97
CA SER A 272 72.64 23.35 78.85
C SER A 272 73.55 24.55 78.55
N SER A 273 73.02 25.59 77.91
CA SER A 273 73.74 26.78 77.45
C SER A 273 73.80 27.88 78.51
N SER A 274 73.24 27.68 79.71
CA SER A 274 73.41 28.62 80.82
C SER A 274 74.80 28.59 81.47
N THR A 275 75.81 27.98 80.82
CA THR A 275 77.18 27.94 81.31
C THR A 275 78.19 28.09 80.16
N GLY A 276 78.81 29.26 80.03
CA GLY A 276 80.05 29.43 79.25
C GLY A 276 80.07 30.59 78.27
N ASP A 277 80.45 31.77 78.77
CA ASP A 277 81.09 32.81 77.97
C ASP A 277 82.47 32.28 77.54
N VAL A 278 82.74 32.19 76.23
CA VAL A 278 84.04 31.74 75.70
C VAL A 278 84.55 32.75 74.68
N THR A 279 85.49 33.54 75.15
CA THR A 279 86.37 34.42 74.39
C THR A 279 87.40 33.57 73.63
N VAL A 280 87.48 33.74 72.30
CA VAL A 280 88.45 33.05 71.45
C VAL A 280 89.38 34.08 70.82
N GLU A 281 90.62 34.15 71.32
CA GLU A 281 91.69 34.98 70.74
C GLU A 281 92.40 34.27 69.58
N MET A 282 92.64 35.07 68.55
CA MET A 282 93.19 34.75 67.23
C MET A 282 94.73 34.74 67.26
N ASN A 283 95.37 33.70 66.71
CA ASN A 283 96.80 33.69 66.38
C ASN A 283 97.00 33.54 64.87
N ALA A 284 97.39 34.63 64.21
CA ALA A 284 97.71 34.67 62.79
C ALA A 284 99.20 34.38 62.55
N ALA A 285 99.48 33.31 61.82
CA ALA A 285 100.82 32.94 61.33
C ALA A 285 101.09 33.56 59.93
N PRO A 286 102.35 33.61 59.46
CA PRO A 286 102.90 34.67 58.62
C PRO A 286 102.46 34.65 57.14
N GLY A 287 102.44 35.85 56.55
CA GLY A 287 101.82 36.18 55.27
C GLY A 287 102.28 35.35 54.08
N VAL A 288 101.33 34.59 53.54
CA VAL A 288 101.30 34.11 52.15
C VAL A 288 100.96 35.32 51.26
N ASP A 289 101.58 35.39 50.08
CA ASP A 289 101.43 36.47 49.08
C ASP A 289 99.96 36.71 48.71
N LEU A 290 99.33 37.60 49.48
CA LEU A 290 97.89 37.77 49.59
C LEU A 290 97.27 38.22 48.27
N THR A 291 98.04 38.92 47.42
CA THR A 291 97.55 39.42 46.14
C THR A 291 97.38 38.31 45.11
N LYS A 292 98.28 37.32 45.08
CA LYS A 292 98.12 36.14 44.21
C LYS A 292 96.98 35.26 44.68
N LEU A 293 96.90 35.00 45.99
CA LEU A 293 95.82 34.22 46.58
C LEU A 293 94.45 34.90 46.41
N LEU A 294 94.37 36.23 46.57
CA LEU A 294 93.14 37.00 46.32
C LEU A 294 92.72 36.97 44.86
N ASN A 295 93.66 37.07 43.93
CA ASN A 295 93.35 36.99 42.49
C ASN A 295 92.94 35.58 42.07
N GLU A 296 93.58 34.55 42.60
CA GLU A 296 93.21 33.14 42.38
C GLU A 296 91.83 32.83 42.99
N MET A 297 91.57 33.30 44.21
CA MET A 297 90.24 33.24 44.83
C MET A 297 89.19 33.97 44.00
N ARG A 298 89.51 35.17 43.49
CA ARG A 298 88.59 35.95 42.64
C ARG A 298 88.28 35.21 41.35
N ALA A 299 89.29 34.64 40.68
CA ALA A 299 89.12 33.84 39.48
C ALA A 299 88.26 32.59 39.76
N GLN A 300 88.49 31.90 40.88
CA GLN A 300 87.65 30.75 41.29
C GLN A 300 86.20 31.15 41.59
N TYR A 301 85.98 32.31 42.21
CA TYR A 301 84.62 32.83 42.45
C TYR A 301 83.93 33.27 41.16
N GLU A 302 84.67 33.85 40.22
CA GLU A 302 84.15 34.27 38.91
C GLU A 302 83.78 33.05 38.06
N ASP A 303 84.64 32.03 38.03
CA ASP A 303 84.35 30.73 37.39
C ASP A 303 83.15 30.03 38.04
N LEU A 304 83.07 30.02 39.39
CA LEU A 304 81.94 29.42 40.12
C LEU A 304 80.64 30.20 39.86
N ALA A 305 80.69 31.53 39.80
CA ALA A 305 79.54 32.36 39.48
C ALA A 305 79.06 32.14 38.05
N ASP A 306 79.98 32.00 37.09
CA ASP A 306 79.64 31.70 35.69
C ASP A 306 79.14 30.27 35.48
N GLN A 307 79.65 29.29 36.26
CA GLN A 307 79.10 27.94 36.29
C GLN A 307 77.69 27.94 36.88
N ASN A 308 77.47 28.60 38.02
CA ASN A 308 76.17 28.70 38.66
C ASN A 308 75.14 29.40 37.76
N ARG A 309 75.55 30.47 37.05
CA ARG A 309 74.70 31.15 36.06
C ARG A 309 74.31 30.21 34.91
N ARG A 310 75.27 29.47 34.33
CA ARG A 310 75.00 28.50 33.26
C ARG A 310 74.10 27.35 33.74
N GLU A 311 74.36 26.82 34.92
CA GLU A 311 73.53 25.78 35.53
C GLU A 311 72.11 26.27 35.80
N ALA A 312 71.93 27.52 36.24
CA ALA A 312 70.61 28.13 36.42
C ALA A 312 69.88 28.34 35.08
N GLU A 313 70.57 28.79 34.03
CA GLU A 313 70.02 28.92 32.67
C GLU A 313 69.63 27.55 32.10
N GLU A 314 70.47 26.53 32.25
CA GLU A 314 70.19 25.16 31.83
C GLU A 314 69.04 24.54 32.62
N GLN A 315 68.97 24.74 33.94
CA GLN A 315 67.86 24.31 34.77
C GLN A 315 66.55 25.00 34.36
N PHE A 316 66.59 26.31 34.08
CA PHE A 316 65.44 27.05 33.58
C PHE A 316 64.97 26.53 32.23
N HIS A 317 65.89 26.27 31.29
CA HIS A 317 65.55 25.66 30.00
C HIS A 317 64.99 24.26 30.14
N LYS A 318 65.58 23.42 30.99
CA LYS A 318 65.12 22.06 31.26
C LYS A 318 63.72 22.03 31.91
N MET A 319 63.41 23.01 32.75
CA MET A 319 62.10 23.16 33.40
C MET A 319 61.06 23.79 32.46
N SER A 320 61.46 24.73 31.61
CA SER A 320 60.54 25.43 30.68
C SER A 320 60.23 24.64 29.41
N GLN A 321 61.14 23.80 28.93
CA GLN A 321 60.94 22.97 27.74
C GLN A 321 59.71 22.05 27.82
N PRO A 322 59.47 21.26 28.89
CA PRO A 322 58.27 20.43 28.98
C PRO A 322 57.00 21.28 29.08
N LEU A 323 57.05 22.41 29.76
CA LEU A 323 55.91 23.33 29.85
C LEU A 323 55.58 23.94 28.48
N GLN A 324 56.59 24.34 27.72
CA GLN A 324 56.42 24.86 26.36
C GLN A 324 55.83 23.80 25.43
N GLN A 325 56.32 22.57 25.52
CA GLN A 325 55.80 21.44 24.74
C GLN A 325 54.34 21.13 25.12
N GLN A 326 54.01 21.11 26.40
CA GLN A 326 52.65 20.94 26.88
C GLN A 326 51.71 22.06 26.39
N ILE A 327 52.17 23.32 26.36
CA ILE A 327 51.38 24.43 25.80
C ILE A 327 51.08 24.21 24.31
N TYR A 328 52.03 23.71 23.52
CA TYR A 328 51.81 23.40 22.12
C TYR A 328 50.83 22.23 21.93
N ASP A 329 50.96 21.17 22.73
CA ASP A 329 50.09 20.00 22.68
C ASP A 329 48.66 20.36 23.10
N ASP A 330 48.50 21.13 24.19
CA ASP A 330 47.22 21.63 24.68
C ASP A 330 46.57 22.60 23.67
N ALA A 331 47.34 23.49 23.03
CA ALA A 331 46.84 24.35 21.97
C ALA A 331 46.42 23.57 20.73
N GLY A 332 47.14 22.49 20.38
CA GLY A 332 46.79 21.57 19.32
C GLY A 332 45.47 20.84 19.60
N ALA A 333 45.33 20.25 20.79
CA ALA A 333 44.12 19.58 21.24
C ALA A 333 42.91 20.54 21.29
N ALA A 334 43.11 21.75 21.82
CA ALA A 334 42.06 22.78 21.86
C ALA A 334 41.61 23.20 20.44
N ASN A 335 42.54 23.33 19.49
CA ASN A 335 42.20 23.64 18.11
C ASN A 335 41.47 22.49 17.40
N SER A 336 41.85 21.23 17.67
CA SER A 336 41.13 20.06 17.13
C SER A 336 39.69 20.02 17.64
N ALA A 337 39.51 20.12 18.96
CA ALA A 337 38.18 20.15 19.58
C ALA A 337 37.32 21.32 19.06
N ARG A 338 37.94 22.49 18.83
CA ARG A 338 37.26 23.64 18.24
C ARG A 338 36.80 23.36 16.80
N ASN A 339 37.62 22.70 15.98
CA ASN A 339 37.27 22.35 14.61
C ASN A 339 36.14 21.31 14.58
N GLU A 340 36.21 20.27 15.41
CA GLU A 340 35.14 19.27 15.57
C GLU A 340 33.83 19.93 15.98
N LEU A 341 33.84 20.89 16.91
CA LEU A 341 32.65 21.64 17.31
C LEU A 341 32.07 22.46 16.15
N ILE A 342 32.92 23.07 15.32
CA ILE A 342 32.48 23.81 14.13
C ILE A 342 31.86 22.86 13.10
N GLU A 343 32.44 21.69 12.87
CA GLU A 343 31.89 20.67 11.97
C GLU A 343 30.55 20.11 12.48
N LEU A 344 30.45 19.81 13.78
CA LEU A 344 29.19 19.40 14.42
C LEU A 344 28.12 20.49 14.31
N LYS A 345 28.48 21.77 14.48
CA LYS A 345 27.55 22.88 14.29
C LYS A 345 27.07 22.98 12.84
N ARG A 346 27.97 22.78 11.87
CA ARG A 346 27.61 22.79 10.44
C ARG A 346 26.71 21.61 10.09
N SER A 347 27.00 20.41 10.58
CA SER A 347 26.15 19.24 10.35
C SER A 347 24.79 19.43 11.01
N PHE A 348 24.73 19.90 12.25
CA PHE A 348 23.48 20.22 12.93
C PHE A 348 22.63 21.21 12.14
N GLN A 349 23.22 22.31 11.65
CA GLN A 349 22.52 23.29 10.82
C GLN A 349 22.03 22.69 9.49
N ALA A 350 22.81 21.82 8.87
CA ALA A 350 22.41 21.14 7.64
C ALA A 350 21.21 20.19 7.88
N LEU A 351 21.25 19.41 8.96
CA LEU A 351 20.14 18.54 9.37
C LEU A 351 18.88 19.33 9.75
N GLU A 352 19.02 20.48 10.41
CA GLU A 352 17.89 21.36 10.74
C GLU A 352 17.23 21.92 9.47
N ILE A 353 18.01 22.32 8.47
CA ILE A 353 17.48 22.77 7.18
C ILE A 353 16.78 21.63 6.46
N GLU A 354 17.35 20.42 6.48
CA GLU A 354 16.73 19.23 5.90
C GLU A 354 15.38 18.93 6.58
N LEU A 355 15.33 18.97 7.91
CA LEU A 355 14.10 18.80 8.68
C LEU A 355 13.03 19.83 8.29
N GLN A 356 13.40 21.11 8.22
CA GLN A 356 12.48 22.17 7.79
C GLN A 356 11.99 21.97 6.36
N SER A 357 12.86 21.51 5.46
CA SER A 357 12.49 21.21 4.08
C SER A 357 11.52 20.03 3.98
N LEU A 358 11.70 18.99 4.80
CA LEU A 358 10.82 17.83 4.86
C LEU A 358 9.46 18.19 5.45
N LEU A 359 9.42 19.03 6.48
CA LEU A 359 8.17 19.57 7.03
C LEU A 359 7.41 20.40 5.99
N ALA A 360 8.11 21.26 5.26
CA ALA A 360 7.49 22.03 4.16
C ALA A 360 6.95 21.11 3.06
N LYS A 361 7.67 20.04 2.72
CA LYS A 361 7.21 19.02 1.76
C LYS A 361 5.98 18.26 2.27
N ALA A 362 5.97 17.86 3.53
CA ALA A 362 4.82 17.19 4.14
C ALA A 362 3.58 18.09 4.10
N SER A 363 3.70 19.36 4.53
CA SER A 363 2.61 20.34 4.46
C SER A 363 2.11 20.58 3.04
N SER A 364 3.01 20.65 2.05
CA SER A 364 2.61 20.76 0.64
C SER A 364 1.84 19.53 0.15
N LEU A 365 2.26 18.31 0.54
CA LEU A 365 1.58 17.08 0.14
C LEU A 365 0.21 16.94 0.79
N GLU A 366 0.11 17.26 2.08
CA GLU A 366 -1.17 17.33 2.81
C GLU A 366 -2.12 18.35 2.16
N GLY A 367 -1.61 19.52 1.76
CA GLY A 367 -2.36 20.52 1.03
C GLY A 367 -2.91 19.99 -0.30
N THR A 368 -2.07 19.31 -1.10
CA THR A 368 -2.52 18.71 -2.36
C THR A 368 -3.53 17.58 -2.15
N LEU A 369 -3.34 16.74 -1.11
CA LEU A 369 -4.28 15.68 -0.76
C LEU A 369 -5.64 16.29 -0.44
N HIS A 370 -5.68 17.28 0.45
CA HIS A 370 -6.91 17.97 0.83
C HIS A 370 -7.60 18.63 -0.39
N GLU A 371 -6.86 19.30 -1.25
CA GLU A 371 -7.40 19.88 -2.49
C GLU A 371 -8.00 18.79 -3.40
N THR A 372 -7.32 17.65 -3.56
CA THR A 372 -7.88 16.54 -4.35
C THR A 372 -9.13 15.94 -3.72
N GLU A 373 -9.16 15.75 -2.40
CA GLU A 373 -10.34 15.25 -1.68
C GLU A 373 -11.54 16.18 -1.84
N VAL A 374 -11.34 17.49 -1.71
CA VAL A 374 -12.39 18.50 -1.94
C VAL A 374 -12.86 18.47 -3.40
N ASN A 375 -11.95 18.36 -4.36
CA ASN A 375 -12.30 18.26 -5.78
C ASN A 375 -13.12 16.98 -6.08
N TYR A 376 -12.77 15.83 -5.50
CA TYR A 376 -13.54 14.61 -5.67
C TYR A 376 -14.89 14.66 -4.94
N SER A 377 -14.94 15.24 -3.75
CA SER A 377 -16.17 15.44 -2.98
C SER A 377 -17.17 16.33 -3.76
N THR A 378 -16.69 17.41 -4.37
CA THR A 378 -17.53 18.28 -5.21
C THR A 378 -18.01 17.58 -6.48
N GLN A 379 -17.15 16.81 -7.16
CA GLN A 379 -17.55 15.99 -8.31
C GLN A 379 -18.60 14.95 -7.93
N LEU A 380 -18.43 14.26 -6.79
CA LEU A 380 -19.40 13.30 -6.29
C LEU A 380 -20.74 13.97 -5.99
N SER A 381 -20.73 15.15 -5.37
CA SER A 381 -21.93 15.94 -5.11
C SER A 381 -22.65 16.35 -6.41
N GLN A 382 -21.91 16.75 -7.44
CA GLN A 382 -22.47 17.07 -8.75
C GLN A 382 -23.12 15.85 -9.41
N LEU A 383 -22.45 14.69 -9.39
CA LEU A 383 -23.01 13.45 -9.91
C LEU A 383 -24.26 13.02 -9.13
N GLN A 384 -24.24 13.13 -7.80
CA GLN A 384 -25.40 12.85 -6.96
C GLN A 384 -26.59 13.76 -7.33
N HIS A 385 -26.34 15.04 -7.59
CA HIS A 385 -27.39 15.96 -8.03
C HIS A 385 -27.98 15.58 -9.40
N GLN A 386 -27.15 15.15 -10.34
CA GLN A 386 -27.62 14.65 -11.64
C GLN A 386 -28.46 13.38 -11.49
N VAL A 387 -28.02 12.43 -10.65
CA VAL A 387 -28.78 11.22 -10.35
C VAL A 387 -30.14 11.57 -9.77
N SER A 388 -30.19 12.42 -8.74
CA SER A 388 -31.44 12.84 -8.12
C SER A 388 -32.38 13.55 -9.10
N SER A 389 -31.85 14.37 -10.01
CA SER A 389 -32.66 15.03 -11.04
C SER A 389 -33.28 14.02 -12.02
N ILE A 390 -32.52 13.00 -12.45
CA ILE A 390 -33.02 11.95 -13.33
C ILE A 390 -34.05 11.08 -12.59
N GLU A 391 -33.81 10.75 -11.32
CA GLU A 391 -34.76 10.02 -10.48
C GLU A 391 -36.09 10.76 -10.34
N GLU A 392 -36.04 12.09 -10.14
CA GLU A 392 -37.22 12.94 -10.08
C GLU A 392 -37.99 12.95 -11.41
N GLN A 393 -37.29 13.10 -12.54
CA GLN A 393 -37.91 13.03 -13.87
C GLN A 393 -38.57 11.66 -14.12
N LEU A 394 -37.91 10.57 -13.71
CA LEU A 394 -38.44 9.21 -13.85
C LEU A 394 -39.71 9.05 -12.98
N GLN A 395 -39.68 9.55 -11.75
CA GLN A 395 -40.83 9.56 -10.86
C GLN A 395 -41.99 10.37 -11.44
N GLN A 396 -41.71 11.53 -12.03
CA GLN A 396 -42.71 12.36 -12.70
C GLN A 396 -43.38 11.60 -13.85
N ILE A 397 -42.60 11.00 -14.76
CA ILE A 397 -43.13 10.22 -15.90
C ILE A 397 -43.97 9.03 -15.42
N ARG A 398 -43.54 8.33 -14.36
CA ARG A 398 -44.33 7.25 -13.76
C ARG A 398 -45.68 7.75 -13.26
N SER A 399 -45.69 8.86 -12.52
CA SER A 399 -46.93 9.44 -11.99
C SER A 399 -47.88 9.89 -13.11
N GLU A 400 -47.35 10.48 -14.18
CA GLU A 400 -48.14 10.88 -15.35
C GLU A 400 -48.71 9.66 -16.08
N THR A 401 -47.91 8.60 -16.22
CA THR A 401 -48.37 7.34 -16.83
C THR A 401 -49.47 6.67 -16.01
N GLU A 402 -49.34 6.67 -14.68
CA GLU A 402 -50.38 6.16 -13.78
C GLU A 402 -51.67 6.98 -13.89
N MET A 403 -51.55 8.31 -13.94
CA MET A 403 -52.69 9.21 -14.13
C MET A 403 -53.39 8.93 -15.46
N GLN A 404 -52.65 8.89 -16.57
CA GLN A 404 -53.20 8.57 -17.90
C GLN A 404 -53.88 7.19 -17.89
N ASN A 405 -53.26 6.17 -17.29
CA ASN A 405 -53.87 4.83 -17.17
C ASN A 405 -55.21 4.88 -16.42
N SER A 406 -55.29 5.66 -15.34
CA SER A 406 -56.54 5.84 -14.60
C SER A 406 -57.63 6.53 -15.45
N GLU A 407 -57.26 7.54 -16.25
CA GLU A 407 -58.17 8.21 -17.18
C GLU A 407 -58.63 7.27 -18.30
N TYR A 408 -57.72 6.48 -18.86
CA TYR A 408 -58.05 5.45 -19.87
C TYR A 408 -59.02 4.40 -19.30
N GLN A 409 -58.85 3.97 -18.06
CA GLN A 409 -59.77 3.03 -17.41
C GLN A 409 -61.16 3.65 -17.22
N GLN A 410 -61.24 4.92 -16.82
CA GLN A 410 -62.51 5.63 -16.71
C GLN A 410 -63.20 5.75 -18.08
N LEU A 411 -62.46 6.16 -19.11
CA LEU A 411 -63.00 6.28 -20.47
C LEU A 411 -63.47 4.94 -21.02
N LEU A 412 -62.71 3.85 -20.77
CA LEU A 412 -63.13 2.50 -21.12
C LEU A 412 -64.42 2.11 -20.41
N GLY A 413 -64.58 2.46 -19.13
CA GLY A 413 -65.81 2.23 -18.37
C GLY A 413 -67.02 2.99 -18.92
N ILE A 414 -66.83 4.24 -19.37
CA ILE A 414 -67.89 5.01 -20.05
C ILE A 414 -68.23 4.38 -21.39
N LYS A 415 -67.22 3.99 -22.17
CA LYS A 415 -67.38 3.36 -23.49
C LYS A 415 -68.15 2.05 -23.40
N THR A 416 -67.81 1.17 -22.45
CA THR A 416 -68.57 -0.08 -22.24
C THR A 416 -70.01 0.18 -21.81
N ARG A 417 -70.26 1.22 -20.99
CA ARG A 417 -71.63 1.64 -20.64
C ARG A 417 -72.43 2.13 -21.85
N LEU A 418 -71.84 2.99 -22.67
CA LEU A 418 -72.48 3.48 -23.90
C LEU A 418 -72.74 2.35 -24.89
N GLU A 419 -71.83 1.39 -25.02
CA GLU A 419 -72.04 0.19 -25.86
C GLU A 419 -73.25 -0.63 -25.38
N MET A 420 -73.43 -0.79 -24.07
CA MET A 420 -74.62 -1.43 -23.51
C MET A 420 -75.90 -0.64 -23.83
N GLU A 421 -75.89 0.69 -23.70
CA GLU A 421 -77.03 1.55 -24.03
C GLU A 421 -77.38 1.49 -25.53
N ILE A 422 -76.39 1.48 -26.43
CA ILE A 422 -76.63 1.30 -27.87
C ILE A 422 -77.24 -0.07 -28.15
N GLU A 423 -76.79 -1.12 -27.47
CA GLU A 423 -77.34 -2.46 -27.66
C GLU A 423 -78.79 -2.56 -27.17
N THR A 424 -79.14 -1.92 -26.04
CA THR A 424 -80.54 -1.83 -25.62
C THR A 424 -81.38 -1.02 -26.59
N TYR A 425 -80.87 0.10 -27.11
CA TYR A 425 -81.57 0.87 -28.14
C TYR A 425 -81.79 0.06 -29.42
N ARG A 426 -80.80 -0.71 -29.89
CA ARG A 426 -80.94 -1.62 -31.04
C ARG A 426 -82.03 -2.67 -30.81
N ARG A 427 -82.04 -3.32 -29.63
CA ARG A 427 -83.10 -4.28 -29.27
C ARG A 427 -84.50 -3.67 -29.30
N LEU A 428 -84.66 -2.43 -28.82
CA LEU A 428 -85.93 -1.72 -28.86
C LEU A 428 -86.36 -1.35 -30.30
N LEU A 429 -85.41 -1.01 -31.17
CA LEU A 429 -85.64 -0.66 -32.58
C LEU A 429 -85.93 -1.88 -33.47
N ASP A 430 -85.29 -3.02 -33.21
CA ASP A 430 -85.45 -4.26 -33.99
C ASP A 430 -86.78 -4.99 -33.70
N GLY A 431 -87.62 -4.45 -32.81
CA GLY A 431 -88.98 -4.96 -32.58
C GLY A 431 -89.02 -6.35 -31.90
N GLU A 432 -87.96 -6.76 -31.19
CA GLU A 432 -87.97 -8.02 -30.45
C GLU A 432 -88.91 -7.94 -29.23
N SER A 433 -90.03 -8.63 -29.36
CA SER A 433 -90.94 -8.92 -28.26
C SER A 433 -90.21 -9.70 -27.18
N PHE A 434 -90.18 -9.14 -25.96
CA PHE A 434 -89.78 -9.72 -24.67
C PHE A 434 -89.62 -11.25 -24.70
N ARG A 435 -88.44 -11.73 -25.07
CA ARG A 435 -87.98 -13.08 -24.73
C ARG A 435 -86.90 -12.92 -23.69
N THR A 436 -87.16 -13.50 -22.53
CA THR A 436 -86.30 -13.51 -21.35
C THR A 436 -84.90 -13.98 -21.72
N TYR A 437 -83.98 -13.03 -21.92
CA TYR A 437 -82.55 -13.31 -22.05
C TYR A 437 -81.89 -12.93 -20.72
N GLU A 438 -81.53 -13.95 -19.94
CA GLU A 438 -80.57 -13.78 -18.86
C GLU A 438 -79.25 -13.21 -19.42
N PRO A 439 -78.68 -12.16 -18.82
CA PRO A 439 -77.41 -11.62 -19.29
C PRO A 439 -76.30 -12.60 -18.89
N LYS A 440 -75.82 -13.40 -19.85
CA LYS A 440 -74.48 -13.98 -19.74
C LYS A 440 -73.47 -12.85 -19.90
N VAL A 441 -73.11 -12.23 -18.78
CA VAL A 441 -71.94 -11.35 -18.70
C VAL A 441 -70.71 -12.22 -18.93
N GLN A 442 -70.31 -12.41 -20.19
CA GLN A 442 -68.96 -12.84 -20.50
C GLN A 442 -68.06 -11.64 -20.29
N ILE A 443 -67.47 -11.55 -19.10
CA ILE A 443 -66.25 -10.78 -18.90
C ILE A 443 -65.22 -11.42 -19.84
N ARG A 444 -65.03 -10.82 -21.03
CA ARG A 444 -63.82 -11.11 -21.81
C ARG A 444 -62.67 -10.52 -21.01
N GLU A 445 -61.91 -11.39 -20.35
CA GLU A 445 -60.63 -11.02 -19.76
C GLU A 445 -59.82 -10.23 -20.81
N PRO A 446 -59.22 -9.09 -20.45
CA PRO A 446 -58.39 -8.35 -21.39
C PRO A 446 -57.27 -9.27 -21.87
N LEU A 447 -57.14 -9.42 -23.19
CA LEU A 447 -56.05 -10.15 -23.82
C LEU A 447 -54.72 -9.57 -23.29
N LYS A 448 -54.03 -10.34 -22.44
CA LYS A 448 -52.69 -9.98 -21.95
C LYS A 448 -51.72 -10.02 -23.13
N THR A 449 -51.41 -8.87 -23.70
CA THR A 449 -50.31 -8.71 -24.64
C THR A 449 -49.00 -8.67 -23.85
N ARG A 450 -48.19 -9.71 -23.97
CA ARG A 450 -46.84 -9.75 -23.38
C ARG A 450 -45.90 -9.06 -24.34
N VAL A 451 -45.39 -7.88 -23.97
CA VAL A 451 -44.37 -7.18 -24.76
C VAL A 451 -43.00 -7.65 -24.28
N VAL A 452 -42.27 -8.38 -25.12
CA VAL A 452 -40.89 -8.79 -24.84
C VAL A 452 -39.97 -7.70 -25.39
N LYS A 453 -39.24 -7.02 -24.49
CA LYS A 453 -38.21 -6.05 -24.86
C LYS A 453 -36.86 -6.76 -24.80
N THR A 454 -36.22 -6.95 -25.95
CA THR A 454 -34.86 -7.46 -26.03
C THR A 454 -33.91 -6.28 -26.14
N ILE A 455 -33.03 -6.14 -25.15
CA ILE A 455 -31.98 -5.11 -25.12
C ILE A 455 -30.71 -5.79 -25.64
N VAL A 456 -30.17 -5.28 -26.75
CA VAL A 456 -28.87 -5.71 -27.26
C VAL A 456 -27.88 -4.61 -26.95
N GLU A 457 -26.92 -4.91 -26.07
CA GLU A 457 -25.85 -4.01 -25.67
C GLU A 457 -24.54 -4.47 -26.31
N GLU A 458 -23.87 -3.56 -27.03
CA GLU A 458 -22.55 -3.80 -27.57
C GLU A 458 -21.52 -3.19 -26.61
N VAL A 459 -20.74 -4.08 -25.97
CA VAL A 459 -19.73 -3.72 -24.97
C VAL A 459 -18.34 -3.95 -25.57
N VAL A 460 -17.57 -2.87 -25.67
CA VAL A 460 -16.14 -2.92 -26.03
C VAL A 460 -15.37 -2.35 -24.83
N ASP A 461 -14.37 -3.08 -24.34
CA ASP A 461 -13.52 -2.70 -23.19
C ASP A 461 -14.29 -2.31 -21.91
N GLY A 462 -15.39 -3.01 -21.61
CA GLY A 462 -16.15 -2.82 -20.37
C GLY A 462 -16.98 -1.53 -20.30
N LYS A 463 -17.10 -0.79 -21.41
CA LYS A 463 -18.03 0.36 -21.54
C LYS A 463 -19.06 0.08 -22.62
N VAL A 464 -20.34 0.36 -22.32
CA VAL A 464 -21.46 0.20 -23.27
C VAL A 464 -21.37 1.32 -24.30
N VAL A 465 -21.11 1.00 -25.57
CA VAL A 465 -20.92 1.99 -26.66
C VAL A 465 -22.20 2.20 -27.46
N SER A 466 -23.11 1.23 -27.44
CA SER A 466 -24.40 1.29 -28.13
C SER A 466 -25.43 0.41 -27.42
N SER A 467 -26.65 0.92 -27.24
CA SER A 467 -27.80 0.18 -26.73
C SER A 467 -28.97 0.35 -27.70
N GLN A 468 -29.45 -0.76 -28.26
CA GLN A 468 -30.61 -0.77 -29.15
C GLN A 468 -31.73 -1.62 -28.54
N VAL A 469 -32.88 -1.01 -28.31
CA VAL A 469 -34.07 -1.68 -27.76
C VAL A 469 -35.00 -2.06 -28.92
N LYS A 470 -35.21 -3.36 -29.11
CA LYS A 470 -36.24 -3.88 -30.03
C LYS A 470 -37.41 -4.41 -29.21
N SER A 471 -38.59 -3.84 -29.43
CA SER A 471 -39.85 -4.30 -28.86
C SER A 471 -40.63 -5.11 -29.89
N VAL A 472 -40.93 -6.38 -29.59
CA VAL A 472 -41.81 -7.22 -30.39
C VAL A 472 -43.07 -7.50 -29.58
N GLU A 473 -44.22 -7.16 -30.13
CA GLU A 473 -45.52 -7.45 -29.53
C GLU A 473 -45.99 -8.84 -29.98
N GLU A 474 -45.94 -9.81 -29.08
CA GLU A 474 -46.50 -11.14 -29.36
C GLU A 474 -47.96 -11.17 -28.89
N ARG A 475 -48.89 -11.14 -29.84
CA ARG A 475 -50.31 -11.36 -29.55
C ARG A 475 -50.53 -12.86 -29.42
N ALA A 476 -50.81 -13.33 -28.21
CA ALA A 476 -51.23 -14.70 -27.99
C ALA A 476 -52.56 -14.95 -28.72
N THR A 477 -52.50 -15.60 -29.88
CA THR A 477 -53.68 -16.18 -30.53
C THR A 477 -54.11 -17.39 -29.72
N LYS A 478 -55.35 -17.34 -29.22
CA LYS A 478 -55.97 -18.41 -28.44
C LYS A 478 -56.42 -19.55 -29.34
#